data_AF-Q4TI06-F1
#
_entry.id   AF-Q4TI06-F1
#
_cell.length_a   1.000
_cell.length_b   1.000
_cell.length_c   1.000
_cell.angle_alpha   90.00
_cell.angle_beta   90.00
_cell.angle_gamma   90.00
#
_symmetry.space_group_name_H-M   'P 1'
#
loop_
_entity.id
_entity.type
_entity.pdbx_description
1 polymer ?
#
loop_
_entity_poly.entity_id
_entity_poly.type
_entity_poly.pdbx_seq_one_letter_code
_entity_poly.pdbx_strand_id
1 'polypeptide(L)'
;NRAERKRLNIIIVAEGAIDCHNKAITPDYIKDLVVSRLGFDTRVTILGHVQRGGTPSAFDRILASRMGVEAVLALLEASATTPACVVSLVGNQAVRLPLMECVQMVR
;
A
#
# COMPACT_ATOMS: atom_id res chain seq x y z
N ASN A 1 -7.61 5.07 27.10
CA ASN A 1 -6.37 4.37 26.72
C ASN A 1 -5.31 4.20 27.83
N ARG A 2 -5.00 5.17 28.71
CA ARG A 2 -4.31 4.87 30.00
C ARG A 2 -5.24 4.47 31.14
N ALA A 3 -6.53 4.79 31.04
CA ALA A 3 -7.58 4.19 31.86
C ALA A 3 -7.55 2.64 31.82
N GLU A 4 -6.99 2.06 30.74
CA GLU A 4 -6.81 0.61 30.55
C GLU A 4 -5.34 0.16 30.57
N ARG A 5 -4.42 0.91 31.20
CA ARG A 5 -2.99 0.55 31.38
C ARG A 5 -2.14 0.35 30.10
N LYS A 6 -2.59 0.71 28.89
CA LYS A 6 -1.71 0.69 27.70
C LYS A 6 -0.60 1.74 27.84
N ARG A 7 0.65 1.27 27.88
CA ARG A 7 1.86 2.09 28.04
C ARG A 7 2.38 2.63 26.70
N LEU A 8 2.07 1.95 25.59
CA LEU A 8 2.55 2.26 24.25
C LEU A 8 1.38 2.80 23.40
N ASN A 9 1.59 3.96 22.77
CA ASN A 9 0.68 4.53 21.79
C ASN A 9 1.43 4.64 20.45
N ILE A 10 0.85 4.06 19.39
CA ILE A 10 1.42 4.10 18.05
C ILE A 10 0.42 4.83 17.16
N ILE A 11 0.91 5.83 16.42
CA ILE A 11 0.14 6.56 15.41
C ILE A 11 0.84 6.31 14.08
N ILE A 12 0.08 5.86 13.08
CA ILE A 12 0.59 5.61 11.72
C ILE A 12 0.05 6.72 10.83
N VAL A 13 0.95 7.41 10.14
CA VAL A 13 0.62 8.51 9.21
C VAL A 13 1.00 8.06 7.80
N ALA A 14 0.03 8.06 6.88
CA ALA A 14 0.27 7.76 5.47
C ALA A 14 1.02 8.92 4.79
N GLU A 15 1.84 8.63 3.77
CA GLU A 15 2.60 9.65 3.03
C GLU A 15 1.70 10.72 2.39
N GLY A 16 0.52 10.32 1.90
CA GLY A 16 -0.50 11.21 1.34
C GLY A 16 -1.60 11.65 2.32
N ALA A 17 -1.35 11.64 3.64
CA ALA A 17 -2.37 12.01 4.62
C ALA A 17 -2.80 13.48 4.45
N ILE A 18 -4.11 13.72 4.37
CA ILE A 18 -4.73 15.03 4.22
C ILE A 18 -5.95 15.16 5.14
N ASP A 19 -6.30 16.40 5.49
CA ASP A 19 -7.54 16.71 6.19
C ASP A 19 -8.73 16.92 5.22
N CYS A 20 -9.91 17.21 5.77
CA CYS A 20 -11.12 17.48 4.99
C CYS A 20 -11.05 18.78 4.15
N HIS A 21 -10.01 19.59 4.33
CA HIS A 21 -9.75 20.81 3.59
C HIS A 21 -8.58 20.65 2.60
N ASN A 22 -8.17 19.41 2.31
CA ASN A 22 -7.03 19.07 1.45
C ASN A 22 -5.67 19.62 1.94
N LYS A 23 -5.55 19.90 3.23
CA LYS A 23 -4.26 20.29 3.82
C LYS A 23 -3.51 19.04 4.26
N ALA A 24 -2.23 18.97 3.91
CA ALA A 24 -1.36 17.87 4.28
C ALA A 24 -1.24 17.73 5.82
N ILE A 25 -1.39 16.50 6.31
CA ILE A 25 -1.19 16.13 7.71
C ILE A 25 0.20 15.53 7.84
N THR A 26 1.15 16.34 8.30
CA THR A 26 2.54 15.89 8.49
C THR A 26 2.74 15.16 9.84
N PRO A 27 3.70 14.23 9.94
CA PRO A 27 4.07 13.60 11.22
C PRO A 27 4.49 14.61 12.31
N ASP A 28 5.18 15.69 11.94
CA ASP A 28 5.60 16.73 12.88
C ASP A 28 4.41 17.49 13.47
N TYR A 29 3.43 17.84 12.64
CA TYR A 29 2.17 18.44 13.11
C TYR A 29 1.48 17.55 14.17
N ILE A 30 1.43 16.23 13.95
CA ILE A 30 0.83 15.29 14.90
C ILE A 30 1.66 15.21 16.17
N LYS A 31 2.99 15.15 16.07
CA LYS A 31 3.89 15.16 17.22
C LYS A 31 3.66 16.39 18.09
N ASP A 32 3.66 17.58 17.50
CA ASP A 32 3.48 18.84 18.22
C ASP A 32 2.09 18.91 18.88
N LEU A 33 1.06 18.39 18.21
CA LEU A 33 -0.29 18.31 18.75
C LEU A 33 -0.36 17.37 19.97
N VAL A 34 0.27 16.20 19.90
CA VAL A 34 0.29 15.23 21.01
C VAL A 34 1.08 15.77 22.20
N VAL A 35 2.24 16.37 21.95
CA VAL A 35 3.06 16.98 23.01
C VAL A 35 2.32 18.13 23.69
N SER A 36 1.75 19.06 22.91
CA SER A 36 1.08 20.25 23.45
C SER A 36 -0.23 19.95 24.17
N ARG A 37 -1.05 19.02 23.66
CA ARG A 37 -2.38 18.75 24.24
C ARG A 37 -2.41 17.62 25.25
N LEU A 38 -1.52 16.63 25.12
CA LEU A 38 -1.53 15.43 25.95
C LEU A 38 -0.29 15.31 26.84
N GLY A 39 0.76 16.11 26.60
CA GLY A 39 1.99 16.08 27.38
C GLY A 39 2.80 14.78 27.21
N PHE A 40 2.60 14.05 26.11
CA PHE A 40 3.29 12.79 25.87
C PHE A 40 4.55 13.00 25.04
N ASP A 41 5.68 12.48 25.53
CA ASP A 41 6.92 12.39 24.75
C ASP A 41 6.67 11.53 23.50
N THR A 42 6.88 12.14 22.33
CA THR A 42 6.48 11.58 21.04
C THR A 42 7.65 11.65 20.08
N ARG A 43 7.99 10.50 19.49
CA ARG A 43 9.08 10.36 18.52
C ARG A 43 8.50 10.02 17.15
N VAL A 44 9.02 10.71 16.13
CA VAL A 44 8.68 10.46 14.73
C VAL A 44 9.74 9.54 14.14
N THR A 45 9.29 8.50 13.44
CA THR A 45 10.15 7.59 12.68
C THR A 45 9.63 7.53 11.26
N ILE A 46 10.43 7.99 10.31
CA ILE A 46 10.13 7.93 8.87
C ILE A 46 10.83 6.72 8.28
N LEU A 47 10.06 5.78 7.73
CA LEU A 47 10.61 4.55 7.15
C LEU A 47 11.36 4.80 5.82
N GLY A 48 10.82 5.68 4.97
CA GLY A 48 11.43 6.07 3.71
C GLY A 48 11.76 4.89 2.79
N HIS A 49 12.95 4.93 2.17
CA HIS A 49 13.40 3.96 1.16
C HIS A 49 13.44 2.50 1.65
N VAL A 50 13.51 2.27 2.96
CA VAL A 50 13.50 0.92 3.54
C VAL A 50 12.22 0.16 3.18
N GLN A 51 11.11 0.85 2.92
CA GLN A 51 9.85 0.23 2.49
C GLN A 51 9.90 -0.41 1.09
N ARG A 52 10.86 -0.03 0.25
CA ARG A 52 11.00 -0.52 -1.13
C ARG A 52 12.15 -1.51 -1.32
N GLY A 53 13.06 -1.60 -0.35
CA GLY A 53 14.23 -2.48 -0.41
C GLY A 53 13.99 -3.83 0.30
N GLY A 54 15.03 -4.67 0.27
CA GLY A 54 15.03 -5.97 0.95
C GLY A 54 14.54 -7.14 0.10
N THR A 55 14.65 -8.34 0.64
CA THR A 55 14.17 -9.57 -0.01
C THR A 55 12.65 -9.64 0.10
N PRO A 56 11.90 -9.86 -1.00
CA PRO A 56 10.45 -9.97 -0.97
C PRO A 56 9.99 -11.04 0.02
N SER A 57 8.80 -10.88 0.61
CA SER A 57 8.27 -11.88 1.55
C SER A 57 7.99 -13.23 0.86
N ALA A 58 7.77 -14.30 1.64
CA ALA A 58 7.38 -15.58 1.06
C ALA A 58 6.08 -15.47 0.24
N PHE A 59 5.13 -14.65 0.71
CA PHE A 59 3.89 -14.36 0.00
C PHE A 59 4.18 -13.67 -1.33
N ASP A 60 4.97 -12.60 -1.34
CA ASP A 60 5.29 -11.85 -2.56
C ASP A 60 6.01 -12.72 -3.59
N ARG A 61 6.92 -13.60 -3.15
CA ARG A 61 7.63 -14.53 -4.04
C ARG A 61 6.67 -15.50 -4.72
N ILE A 62 5.75 -16.10 -3.95
CA ILE A 62 4.77 -17.05 -4.49
C ILE A 62 3.79 -16.32 -5.42
N LEU A 63 3.29 -15.16 -4.99
CA LEU A 63 2.36 -14.34 -5.77
C LEU A 63 2.99 -13.91 -7.10
N ALA A 64 4.19 -13.34 -7.08
CA ALA A 64 4.90 -12.89 -8.28
C ALA A 64 5.16 -14.06 -9.24
N SER A 65 5.55 -15.23 -8.72
CA SER A 65 5.75 -16.43 -9.53
C SER A 65 4.45 -16.87 -10.22
N ARG A 66 3.33 -16.91 -9.48
CA ARG A 66 2.02 -17.28 -10.03
C ARG A 66 1.53 -16.29 -11.08
N MET A 67 1.66 -15.00 -10.80
CA MET A 67 1.28 -13.95 -11.74
C MET A 67 2.17 -13.95 -12.99
N GLY A 68 3.47 -14.23 -12.83
CA GLY A 68 4.40 -14.34 -13.96
C GLY A 68 4.07 -15.51 -14.89
N VAL A 69 3.74 -16.68 -14.33
CA VAL A 69 3.28 -17.83 -15.13
C VAL A 69 2.01 -17.47 -15.90
N GLU A 70 1.02 -16.87 -15.23
CA GLU A 70 -0.24 -16.46 -15.86
C GLU A 70 -0.03 -15.42 -16.97
N ALA A 71 0.91 -14.49 -16.78
CA ALA A 71 1.25 -13.50 -17.80
C ALA A 71 1.84 -14.15 -19.06
N VAL A 72 2.71 -15.16 -18.90
CA VAL A 72 3.26 -15.92 -20.04
C VAL A 72 2.16 -16.70 -20.76
N LEU A 73 1.26 -17.36 -20.02
CA LEU A 73 0.11 -18.05 -20.60
C LEU A 73 -0.79 -17.08 -21.38
N ALA A 74 -1.06 -15.89 -20.82
CA ALA A 74 -1.83 -14.85 -21.49
C ALA A 74 -1.19 -14.41 -22.82
N LEU A 75 0.14 -14.30 -22.86
CA LEU A 75 0.86 -13.95 -24.09
C LEU A 75 0.81 -15.06 -25.14
N LEU A 76 0.89 -16.33 -24.73
CA LEU A 76 0.82 -17.47 -25.64
C LEU A 76 -0.59 -17.66 -26.25
N GLU A 77 -1.63 -17.35 -25.48
CA GLU A 77 -3.03 -17.41 -25.92
C GLU A 77 -3.47 -16.16 -26.69
N ALA A 78 -2.69 -15.08 -26.63
CA ALA A 78 -3.05 -13.82 -27.27
C ALA A 78 -2.93 -13.90 -28.80
N SER A 79 -3.85 -13.21 -29.47
CA SER A 79 -3.85 -12.96 -30.91
C SER A 79 -3.75 -11.46 -31.17
N ALA A 80 -3.56 -11.05 -32.43
CA ALA A 80 -3.46 -9.62 -32.78
C ALA A 80 -4.70 -8.80 -32.40
N THR A 81 -5.86 -9.44 -32.20
CA THR A 81 -7.11 -8.80 -31.79
C THR A 81 -7.37 -8.90 -30.29
N THR A 82 -6.56 -9.65 -29.54
CA THR A 82 -6.73 -9.80 -28.08
C THR A 82 -6.29 -8.50 -27.39
N PRO A 83 -7.17 -7.86 -26.59
CA PRO A 83 -6.80 -6.64 -25.88
C PRO A 83 -5.74 -6.90 -24.81
N ALA A 84 -4.90 -5.91 -24.55
CA ALA A 84 -3.91 -5.98 -23.48
C ALA A 84 -4.59 -6.18 -22.12
N CYS A 85 -4.02 -7.06 -21.29
CA CYS A 85 -4.55 -7.38 -19.97
C CYS A 85 -3.53 -7.15 -18.85
N VAL A 86 -4.02 -6.97 -17.63
CA VAL A 86 -3.27 -6.97 -16.37
C VAL A 86 -3.56 -8.28 -15.66
N VAL A 87 -2.53 -8.99 -15.24
CA VAL A 87 -2.67 -10.11 -14.31
C VAL A 87 -2.86 -9.54 -12.91
N SER A 88 -3.92 -9.99 -12.22
CA SER A 88 -4.29 -9.53 -10.88
C SER A 88 -4.65 -10.74 -9.99
N LEU A 89 -4.99 -10.49 -8.73
CA LEU A 89 -5.37 -11.50 -7.75
C LEU A 89 -6.79 -11.19 -7.21
N VAL A 90 -7.71 -12.14 -7.37
CA VAL A 90 -9.06 -12.06 -6.78
C VAL A 90 -9.32 -13.37 -6.04
N GLY A 91 -9.65 -13.31 -4.75
CA GLY A 91 -9.93 -14.51 -3.94
C GLY A 91 -8.77 -15.52 -3.93
N ASN A 92 -7.52 -15.05 -3.93
CA ASN A 92 -6.30 -15.86 -4.02
C ASN A 92 -6.13 -16.65 -5.35
N GLN A 93 -6.89 -16.29 -6.39
CA GLN A 93 -6.77 -16.82 -7.75
C GLN A 93 -6.26 -15.75 -8.69
N ALA A 94 -5.36 -16.13 -9.61
CA ALA A 94 -4.86 -15.21 -10.63
C ALA A 94 -5.95 -14.99 -11.68
N VAL A 95 -6.20 -13.73 -12.02
CA VAL A 95 -7.21 -13.33 -13.01
C VAL A 95 -6.62 -12.35 -14.01
N ARG A 96 -7.14 -12.33 -15.24
CA ARG A 96 -6.76 -11.38 -16.28
C ARG A 96 -7.85 -10.31 -16.40
N LEU A 97 -7.48 -9.05 -16.26
CA LEU A 97 -8.39 -7.91 -16.37
C LEU A 97 -7.97 -7.02 -17.54
N PRO A 98 -8.91 -6.38 -18.26
CA PRO A 98 -8.55 -5.46 -19.34
C PRO A 98 -7.73 -4.28 -18.84
N LEU A 99 -6.56 -4.04 -19.45
CA LEU A 99 -5.60 -3.02 -19.00
C LEU A 99 -6.23 -1.63 -18.93
N MET A 100 -7.00 -1.25 -19.96
CA MET A 100 -7.57 0.09 -20.06
C MET A 100 -8.64 0.34 -18.99
N GLU A 101 -9.43 -0.67 -18.64
CA GLU A 101 -10.42 -0.56 -17.56
C GLU A 101 -9.73 -0.37 -16.21
N CYS A 102 -8.68 -1.14 -15.94
CA CYS A 102 -7.90 -0.98 -14.71
C CYS A 102 -7.32 0.43 -14.56
N VAL A 103 -6.78 1.00 -15.65
CA VAL A 103 -6.22 2.36 -15.61
C VAL A 103 -7.31 3.42 -15.41
N GLN A 104 -8.48 3.24 -16.01
CA GLN A 104 -9.61 4.17 -15.85
C GLN A 104 -10.18 4.17 -14.43
N MET A 105 -10.22 3.02 -13.76
CA MET A 105 -10.73 2.92 -12.38
C MET A 105 -9.85 3.63 -11.35
N VAL A 106 -8.56 3.81 -11.63
CA VAL A 106 -7.59 4.43 -10.72
C VAL A 106 -7.52 5.95 -10.90
N ARG A 107 -8.08 6.48 -12.00
CA ARG A 107 -8.15 7.92 -12.28
C ARG A 107 -9.38 8.55 -11.64
#